data_AF-A0A371CPF5-F1
#
_entry.id   AF-A0A371CPF5-F1
#
_cell.length_a   1.000
_cell.length_b   1.000
_cell.length_c   1.000
_cell.angle_alpha   90.00
_cell.angle_beta   90.00
_cell.angle_gamma   90.00
#
_symmetry.space_group_name_H-M   'P 1'
#
loop_
_entity.id
_entity.type
_entity.pdbx_description
1 polymer ?
#
loop_
_entity_poly.entity_id
_entity_poly.type
_entity_poly.pdbx_seq_one_letter_code
_entity_poly.pdbx_strand_id
1 'polypeptide(L)'
;MAPRAQFLDLPLETAPLEQMAGLQWPALRELRLSRSYLSRDKLYTLPNMLSDLSDRFPSLHHLSILAYPLAEQHRVPVLGPLSSQVRHPRLKSLILSYPDPDDAICSIQAPNLTHLSLRDSPRHYYSLHFPDVMNGEVTSAILSSSECLSILRRMNASTQVEKMELVYQADDAEDDLLRHITSAYPKLWWIELHRYRTREDMAVPYEQIAKQLATMRWLQRVRLNIDFPETTGSACDTYEAWTRRTAHFRKVGTAIMAIFHAACPMLLALELLRHNSRGAGWAKFYPAREPLMLDNELER
;
A
#
# COMPACT_ATOMS: atom_id res chain seq x y z
N MET A 1 9.38 16.65 -32.35
CA MET A 1 9.57 17.49 -31.14
C MET A 1 9.49 16.60 -29.91
N ALA A 2 10.44 16.70 -28.98
CA ALA A 2 10.35 15.97 -27.72
C ALA A 2 9.25 16.59 -26.82
N PRO A 3 8.38 15.77 -26.19
CA PRO A 3 7.46 16.21 -25.15
C PRO A 3 8.15 17.01 -24.05
N ARG A 4 7.49 18.10 -23.62
CA ARG A 4 7.96 18.97 -22.52
C ARG A 4 7.20 18.77 -21.21
N ALA A 5 6.21 17.88 -21.20
CA ALA A 5 5.41 17.59 -20.01
C ALA A 5 6.33 17.05 -18.89
N GLN A 6 6.15 17.60 -17.69
CA GLN A 6 6.88 17.16 -16.49
C GLN A 6 6.01 16.27 -15.59
N PHE A 7 4.69 16.38 -15.72
CA PHE A 7 3.70 15.68 -14.91
C PHE A 7 2.60 15.17 -15.82
N LEU A 8 2.22 13.91 -15.67
CA LEU A 8 1.06 13.32 -16.33
C LEU A 8 0.26 12.53 -15.30
N ASP A 9 -1.04 12.78 -15.26
CA ASP A 9 -2.02 12.03 -14.49
C ASP A 9 -3.15 11.65 -15.43
N LEU A 10 -3.24 10.37 -15.76
CA LEU A 10 -4.14 9.85 -16.78
C LEU A 10 -4.87 8.61 -16.26
N PRO A 11 -6.18 8.47 -16.54
CA PRO A 11 -6.86 7.21 -16.34
C PRO A 11 -6.45 6.21 -17.44
N LEU A 12 -6.18 4.96 -17.06
CA LEU A 12 -5.70 3.89 -17.96
C LEU A 12 -6.70 3.58 -19.08
N GLU A 13 -8.00 3.75 -18.84
CA GLU A 13 -9.06 3.53 -19.82
C GLU A 13 -8.89 4.41 -21.08
N THR A 14 -8.41 5.65 -20.88
CA THR A 14 -8.32 6.67 -21.92
C THR A 14 -6.89 7.09 -22.23
N ALA A 15 -5.91 6.61 -21.48
CA ALA A 15 -4.50 6.95 -21.70
C ALA A 15 -4.06 6.45 -23.09
N PRO A 16 -3.46 7.32 -23.93
CA PRO A 16 -3.00 6.96 -25.26
C PRO A 16 -1.65 6.22 -25.20
N LEU A 17 -1.61 5.10 -24.47
CA LEU A 17 -0.37 4.39 -24.11
C LEU A 17 0.47 3.98 -25.32
N GLU A 18 -0.17 3.58 -26.42
CA GLU A 18 0.51 3.23 -27.67
C GLU A 18 1.21 4.45 -28.30
N GLN A 19 0.53 5.59 -28.36
CA GLN A 19 1.11 6.84 -28.86
C GLN A 19 2.23 7.32 -27.93
N MET A 20 2.05 7.18 -26.60
CA MET A 20 3.06 7.52 -25.61
C MET A 20 4.31 6.64 -25.74
N ALA A 21 4.15 5.36 -26.07
CA ALA A 21 5.23 4.41 -26.34
C ALA A 21 6.03 4.78 -27.61
N GLY A 22 5.46 5.57 -28.53
CA GLY A 22 6.17 6.09 -29.69
C GLY A 22 7.09 7.28 -29.41
N LEU A 23 7.09 7.81 -28.17
CA LEU A 23 7.79 9.04 -27.81
C LEU A 23 8.84 8.80 -26.72
N GLN A 24 9.86 9.67 -26.72
CA GLN A 24 10.83 9.81 -25.64
C GLN A 24 10.35 10.91 -24.69
N TRP A 25 10.46 10.71 -23.37
CA TRP A 25 9.91 11.61 -22.35
C TRP A 25 11.01 12.19 -21.44
N PRO A 26 11.97 12.96 -21.99
CA PRO A 26 13.16 13.36 -21.25
C PRO A 26 12.89 14.34 -20.09
N ALA A 27 11.77 15.05 -20.13
CA ALA A 27 11.37 16.02 -19.11
C ALA A 27 10.38 15.47 -18.07
N LEU A 28 9.81 14.27 -18.30
CA LEU A 28 8.77 13.73 -17.43
C LEU A 28 9.37 13.30 -16.09
N ARG A 29 8.81 13.86 -15.01
CA ARG A 29 9.24 13.63 -13.62
C ARG A 29 8.24 12.83 -12.82
N GLU A 30 6.96 12.93 -13.18
CA GLU A 30 5.88 12.20 -12.53
C GLU A 30 4.92 11.63 -13.57
N LEU A 31 4.65 10.33 -13.44
CA LEU A 31 3.66 9.61 -14.20
C LEU A 31 2.71 8.90 -13.24
N ARG A 32 1.45 9.28 -13.29
CA ARG A 32 0.35 8.63 -12.60
C ARG A 32 -0.62 8.06 -13.61
N LEU A 33 -0.83 6.75 -13.50
CA LEU A 33 -1.82 6.01 -14.26
C LEU A 33 -2.77 5.38 -13.24
N SER A 34 -4.07 5.61 -13.38
CA SER A 34 -5.07 5.12 -12.41
C SER A 34 -6.23 4.42 -13.11
N ARG A 35 -7.05 3.72 -12.31
CA ARG A 35 -8.22 2.96 -12.76
C ARG A 35 -7.87 1.77 -13.66
N SER A 36 -8.83 1.10 -14.30
CA SER A 36 -8.56 -0.18 -14.98
C SER A 36 -8.42 -0.04 -16.49
N TYR A 37 -7.98 -1.12 -17.12
CA TYR A 37 -8.24 -1.29 -18.54
C TYR A 37 -9.73 -1.47 -18.82
N LEU A 38 -10.16 -1.18 -20.04
CA LEU A 38 -11.51 -1.47 -20.52
C LEU A 38 -11.63 -2.87 -21.15
N SER A 39 -10.50 -3.46 -21.59
CA SER A 39 -10.46 -4.78 -22.22
C SER A 39 -9.11 -5.46 -22.01
N ARG A 40 -9.10 -6.80 -22.06
CA ARG A 40 -7.88 -7.63 -21.93
C ARG A 40 -6.86 -7.37 -23.05
N ASP A 41 -7.34 -7.01 -24.24
CA ASP A 41 -6.47 -6.78 -25.40
C ASP A 41 -5.46 -5.64 -25.18
N LYS A 42 -5.77 -4.74 -24.24
CA LYS A 42 -4.92 -3.60 -23.90
C LYS A 42 -3.88 -3.91 -22.80
N LEU A 43 -3.88 -5.10 -22.19
CA LEU A 43 -2.99 -5.41 -21.06
C LEU A 43 -1.50 -5.28 -21.39
N TYR A 44 -1.11 -5.43 -22.66
CA TYR A 44 0.28 -5.31 -23.10
C TYR A 44 0.70 -3.87 -23.42
N THR A 45 -0.24 -2.92 -23.46
CA THR A 45 0.07 -1.52 -23.83
C THR A 45 0.88 -0.78 -22.76
N LEU A 46 0.66 -1.07 -21.48
CA LEU A 46 1.43 -0.47 -20.38
C LEU A 46 2.86 -1.01 -20.34
N PRO A 47 3.10 -2.34 -20.36
CA PRO A 47 4.45 -2.89 -20.53
C PRO A 47 5.19 -2.29 -21.72
N ASN A 48 4.54 -2.17 -22.87
CA ASN A 48 5.14 -1.57 -24.06
C ASN A 48 5.47 -0.08 -23.85
N MET A 49 4.60 0.68 -23.18
CA MET A 49 4.83 2.09 -22.89
C MET A 49 5.96 2.31 -21.88
N LEU A 50 6.10 1.42 -20.90
CA LEU A 50 7.13 1.49 -19.86
C LEU A 50 8.41 0.71 -20.22
N SER A 51 8.44 0.05 -21.38
CA SER A 51 9.65 -0.57 -21.95
C SER A 51 10.81 0.41 -21.95
N ASP A 52 12.00 -0.10 -21.60
CA ASP A 52 13.23 0.67 -21.49
C ASP A 52 13.07 1.92 -20.61
N LEU A 53 12.43 1.74 -19.45
CA LEU A 53 11.99 2.80 -18.52
C LEU A 53 13.04 3.91 -18.33
N SER A 54 14.32 3.55 -18.18
CA SER A 54 15.42 4.51 -18.01
C SER A 54 15.71 5.36 -19.23
N ASP A 55 15.65 4.79 -20.43
CA ASP A 55 15.95 5.51 -21.66
C ASP A 55 14.75 6.38 -22.06
N ARG A 56 13.54 5.84 -21.88
CA ARG A 56 12.31 6.53 -22.23
C ARG A 56 11.95 7.64 -21.26
N PHE A 57 12.15 7.44 -19.97
CA PHE A 57 11.81 8.39 -18.91
C PHE A 57 13.02 8.74 -18.04
N PRO A 58 14.12 9.26 -18.61
CA PRO A 58 15.38 9.43 -17.90
C PRO A 58 15.32 10.42 -16.72
N SER A 59 14.25 11.22 -16.62
CA SER A 59 14.03 12.17 -15.53
C SER A 59 12.92 11.76 -14.57
N LEU A 60 12.39 10.53 -14.67
CA LEU A 60 11.27 10.07 -13.86
C LEU A 60 11.69 9.92 -12.40
N HIS A 61 10.97 10.62 -11.53
CA HIS A 61 11.16 10.58 -10.09
C HIS A 61 10.00 9.84 -9.39
N HIS A 62 8.79 9.91 -9.94
CA HIS A 62 7.59 9.37 -9.31
C HIS A 62 6.80 8.55 -10.34
N LEU A 63 6.59 7.28 -10.03
CA LEU A 63 5.75 6.38 -10.81
C LEU A 63 4.62 5.86 -9.92
N SER A 64 3.38 6.05 -10.37
CA SER A 64 2.19 5.57 -9.69
C SER A 64 1.30 4.82 -10.67
N ILE A 65 1.11 3.52 -10.46
CA ILE A 65 0.19 2.68 -11.22
C ILE A 65 -0.89 2.19 -10.26
N LEU A 66 -2.05 2.85 -10.30
CA LEU A 66 -3.21 2.62 -9.44
C LEU A 66 -4.32 1.90 -10.21
N ALA A 67 -3.98 0.76 -10.81
CA ALA A 67 -4.90 -0.08 -11.56
C ALA A 67 -5.62 -1.11 -10.68
N TYR A 68 -6.95 -1.21 -10.80
CA TYR A 68 -7.70 -2.32 -10.21
C TYR A 68 -7.81 -3.50 -11.19
N PRO A 69 -7.90 -4.75 -10.69
CA PRO A 69 -8.01 -5.94 -11.51
C PRO A 69 -9.28 -5.94 -12.37
N LEU A 70 -9.19 -6.50 -13.59
CA LEU A 70 -10.33 -6.67 -14.48
C LEU A 70 -11.27 -7.82 -14.04
N ALA A 71 -10.74 -8.82 -13.34
CA ALA A 71 -11.44 -10.01 -12.86
C ALA A 71 -10.58 -10.73 -11.81
N GLU A 72 -11.14 -11.75 -11.15
CA GLU A 72 -10.44 -12.57 -10.16
C GLU A 72 -9.07 -13.01 -10.68
N GLN A 73 -8.02 -12.79 -9.87
CA GLN A 73 -6.64 -13.27 -10.08
C GLN A 73 -5.86 -12.62 -11.23
N HIS A 74 -6.44 -11.69 -12.00
CA HIS A 74 -5.74 -11.04 -13.11
C HIS A 74 -5.14 -9.71 -12.67
N ARG A 75 -3.94 -9.77 -12.09
CA ARG A 75 -3.13 -8.58 -11.80
C ARG A 75 -2.66 -7.95 -13.12
N VAL A 76 -2.62 -6.61 -13.17
CA VAL A 76 -2.25 -5.89 -14.39
C VAL A 76 -0.72 -5.85 -14.50
N PRO A 77 -0.11 -6.38 -15.58
CA PRO A 77 1.32 -6.27 -15.77
C PRO A 77 1.71 -4.82 -16.02
N VAL A 78 2.77 -4.37 -15.34
CA VAL A 78 3.33 -3.02 -15.45
C VAL A 78 4.51 -3.01 -16.42
N LEU A 79 5.50 -3.89 -16.21
CA LEU A 79 6.62 -4.10 -17.12
C LEU A 79 6.55 -5.46 -17.81
N GLY A 80 5.65 -6.34 -17.38
CA GLY A 80 5.55 -7.71 -17.87
C GLY A 80 6.48 -8.67 -17.12
N PRO A 81 6.60 -9.93 -17.59
CA PRO A 81 7.31 -10.97 -16.87
C PRO A 81 8.80 -10.64 -16.71
N LEU A 82 9.37 -11.12 -15.59
CA LEU A 82 10.80 -11.08 -15.28
C LEU A 82 11.65 -11.60 -16.45
N SER A 83 12.17 -10.69 -17.26
CA SER A 83 13.00 -11.00 -18.42
C SER A 83 14.33 -10.24 -18.44
N SER A 84 14.42 -9.14 -17.71
CA SER A 84 15.64 -8.32 -17.59
C SER A 84 15.67 -7.55 -16.26
N GLN A 85 16.89 -7.17 -15.83
CA GLN A 85 17.05 -6.27 -14.69
C GLN A 85 16.68 -4.85 -15.09
N VAL A 86 15.59 -4.34 -14.53
CA VAL A 86 15.16 -2.95 -14.75
C VAL A 86 15.87 -2.08 -13.71
N ARG A 87 16.63 -1.08 -14.16
CA ARG A 87 17.28 -0.12 -13.27
C ARG A 87 16.73 1.27 -13.56
N HIS A 88 16.44 2.06 -12.52
CA HIS A 88 16.04 3.46 -12.67
C HIS A 88 16.61 4.31 -11.53
N PRO A 89 17.85 4.83 -11.65
CA PRO A 89 18.56 5.45 -10.54
C PRO A 89 17.92 6.75 -10.04
N ARG A 90 17.12 7.44 -10.86
CA ARG A 90 16.45 8.68 -10.43
C ARG A 90 15.09 8.46 -9.77
N LEU A 91 14.57 7.23 -9.79
CA LEU A 91 13.25 6.96 -9.22
C LEU A 91 13.31 7.14 -7.69
N LYS A 92 12.43 7.99 -7.16
CA LYS A 92 12.31 8.34 -5.73
C LYS A 92 11.03 7.79 -5.10
N SER A 93 10.00 7.61 -5.90
CA SER A 93 8.68 7.13 -5.45
C SER A 93 8.13 6.08 -6.41
N LEU A 94 7.71 4.95 -5.86
CA LEU A 94 7.02 3.89 -6.57
C LEU A 94 5.75 3.50 -5.81
N ILE A 95 4.60 3.65 -6.46
CA ILE A 95 3.28 3.31 -5.92
C ILE A 95 2.61 2.36 -6.89
N LEU A 96 2.27 1.16 -6.43
CA LEU A 96 1.64 0.12 -7.24
C LEU A 96 0.40 -0.39 -6.51
N SER A 97 -0.75 -0.46 -7.19
CA SER A 97 -1.90 -1.19 -6.69
C SER A 97 -2.00 -2.58 -7.29
N TYR A 98 -2.29 -3.58 -6.44
CA TYR A 98 -2.40 -4.99 -6.83
C TYR A 98 -1.24 -5.49 -7.71
N PRO A 99 0.03 -5.21 -7.34
CA PRO A 99 1.17 -5.57 -8.18
C PRO A 99 1.27 -7.09 -8.31
N ASP A 100 1.59 -7.56 -9.51
CA ASP A 100 1.98 -8.96 -9.72
C ASP A 100 3.40 -9.17 -9.18
N PRO A 101 3.62 -10.07 -8.21
CA PRO A 101 4.95 -10.42 -7.74
C PRO A 101 5.87 -10.80 -8.89
N ASP A 102 5.39 -11.47 -9.93
CA ASP A 102 6.24 -11.95 -11.02
C ASP A 102 6.46 -10.91 -12.13
N ASP A 103 5.98 -9.67 -11.94
CA ASP A 103 6.27 -8.55 -12.83
C ASP A 103 7.68 -8.00 -12.60
N ALA A 104 8.37 -7.62 -13.67
CA ALA A 104 9.71 -7.06 -13.62
C ALA A 104 9.79 -5.75 -12.81
N ILE A 105 8.69 -4.99 -12.67
CA ILE A 105 8.65 -3.80 -11.82
C ILE A 105 8.93 -4.14 -10.35
N CYS A 106 8.53 -5.33 -9.90
CA CYS A 106 8.74 -5.82 -8.53
C CYS A 106 10.20 -6.24 -8.26
N SER A 107 11.08 -6.12 -9.25
CA SER A 107 12.53 -6.34 -9.13
C SER A 107 13.36 -5.13 -9.56
N ILE A 108 12.71 -3.95 -9.69
CA ILE A 108 13.38 -2.72 -10.14
C ILE A 108 14.50 -2.29 -9.19
N GLN A 109 15.67 -2.00 -9.76
CA GLN A 109 16.83 -1.47 -9.06
C GLN A 109 16.76 0.06 -9.03
N ALA A 110 16.17 0.61 -7.96
CA ALA A 110 16.01 2.05 -7.74
C ALA A 110 16.78 2.50 -6.48
N PRO A 111 18.11 2.74 -6.57
CA PRO A 111 18.96 3.05 -5.42
C PRO A 111 18.60 4.35 -4.68
N ASN A 112 17.84 5.26 -5.28
CA ASN A 112 17.41 6.51 -4.64
C ASN A 112 15.92 6.49 -4.25
N LEU A 113 15.30 5.30 -4.19
CA LEU A 113 13.91 5.15 -3.79
C LEU A 113 13.74 5.55 -2.31
N THR A 114 12.93 6.57 -2.07
CA THR A 114 12.60 7.08 -0.72
C THR A 114 11.17 6.73 -0.30
N HIS A 115 10.29 6.47 -1.27
CA HIS A 115 8.89 6.10 -1.02
C HIS A 115 8.50 4.85 -1.80
N LEU A 116 7.98 3.86 -1.08
CA LEU A 116 7.44 2.63 -1.65
C LEU A 116 6.03 2.41 -1.13
N SER A 117 5.08 2.15 -2.02
CA SER A 117 3.72 1.77 -1.66
C SER A 117 3.27 0.59 -2.52
N LEU A 118 3.06 -0.56 -1.89
CA LEU A 118 2.46 -1.75 -2.50
C LEU A 118 1.07 -1.89 -1.88
N ARG A 119 0.05 -1.40 -2.60
CA ARG A 119 -1.26 -1.12 -2.02
C ARG A 119 -2.43 -1.72 -2.80
N ASP A 120 -3.63 -1.41 -2.33
CA ASP A 120 -4.90 -1.61 -3.00
C ASP A 120 -5.42 -0.27 -3.56
N SER A 121 -6.19 -0.34 -4.63
CA SER A 121 -6.91 0.81 -5.19
C SER A 121 -8.04 0.34 -6.11
N PRO A 122 -9.32 0.58 -5.79
CA PRO A 122 -9.83 1.22 -4.57
C PRO A 122 -9.52 0.39 -3.31
N ARG A 123 -9.67 1.01 -2.13
CA ARG A 123 -9.33 0.41 -0.84
C ARG A 123 -10.24 -0.79 -0.50
N HIS A 124 -9.64 -1.95 -0.27
CA HIS A 124 -10.31 -3.22 0.01
C HIS A 124 -11.15 -3.19 1.29
N TYR A 125 -10.75 -2.44 2.31
CA TYR A 125 -11.57 -2.31 3.51
C TYR A 125 -12.97 -1.73 3.24
N TYR A 126 -13.20 -1.02 2.12
CA TYR A 126 -14.55 -0.58 1.77
C TYR A 126 -15.47 -1.76 1.42
N SER A 127 -14.98 -2.80 0.72
CA SER A 127 -15.81 -3.98 0.42
C SER A 127 -16.11 -4.81 1.67
N LEU A 128 -15.24 -4.79 2.68
CA LEU A 128 -15.46 -5.50 3.95
C LEU A 128 -16.55 -4.85 4.82
N HIS A 129 -16.73 -3.53 4.73
CA HIS A 129 -17.64 -2.77 5.60
C HIS A 129 -18.89 -2.23 4.89
N PHE A 130 -18.84 -2.12 3.56
CA PHE A 130 -19.93 -1.63 2.71
C PHE A 130 -20.18 -2.57 1.51
N PRO A 131 -20.45 -3.87 1.75
CA PRO A 131 -20.62 -4.85 0.67
C PRO A 131 -21.78 -4.51 -0.27
N ASP A 132 -22.83 -3.83 0.23
CA ASP A 132 -23.99 -3.43 -0.58
C ASP A 132 -23.68 -2.29 -1.56
N VAL A 133 -22.61 -1.52 -1.30
CA VAL A 133 -22.20 -0.36 -2.12
C VAL A 133 -21.21 -0.78 -3.21
N MET A 134 -20.36 -1.75 -2.89
CA MET A 134 -19.37 -2.29 -3.81
C MET A 134 -19.98 -3.53 -4.46
N ASN A 135 -20.54 -3.38 -5.68
CA ASN A 135 -20.95 -4.52 -6.50
C ASN A 135 -19.85 -5.59 -6.42
N GLY A 136 -20.21 -6.82 -6.05
CA GLY A 136 -19.29 -7.93 -5.72
C GLY A 136 -18.32 -8.38 -6.83
N GLU A 137 -18.11 -7.55 -7.84
CA GLU A 137 -17.17 -7.68 -8.95
C GLU A 137 -15.76 -7.15 -8.60
N VAL A 138 -15.59 -6.36 -7.52
CA VAL A 138 -14.27 -5.86 -7.10
C VAL A 138 -13.50 -6.95 -6.37
N THR A 139 -12.91 -7.82 -7.17
CA THR A 139 -12.06 -8.90 -6.71
C THR A 139 -10.70 -8.33 -6.35
N SER A 140 -10.29 -8.52 -5.11
CA SER A 140 -9.08 -7.90 -4.56
C SER A 140 -7.95 -8.92 -4.55
N ALA A 141 -7.07 -8.85 -5.55
CA ALA A 141 -5.87 -9.70 -5.63
C ALA A 141 -4.76 -9.21 -4.69
N ILE A 142 -5.11 -9.05 -3.40
CA ILE A 142 -4.21 -8.57 -2.34
C ILE A 142 -3.01 -9.50 -2.24
N LEU A 143 -1.83 -8.93 -2.02
CA LEU A 143 -0.62 -9.69 -1.82
C LEU A 143 -0.70 -10.49 -0.52
N SER A 144 -0.20 -11.73 -0.50
CA SER A 144 0.08 -12.40 0.77
C SER A 144 1.33 -11.82 1.45
N SER A 145 1.55 -12.07 2.76
CA SER A 145 2.80 -11.65 3.40
C SER A 145 4.03 -12.28 2.73
N SER A 146 3.93 -13.53 2.26
CA SER A 146 4.99 -14.20 1.49
C SER A 146 5.29 -13.49 0.17
N GLU A 147 4.25 -13.06 -0.56
CA GLU A 147 4.40 -12.31 -1.81
C GLU A 147 5.05 -10.94 -1.57
N CYS A 148 4.57 -10.20 -0.57
CA CYS A 148 5.20 -8.94 -0.13
C CYS A 148 6.69 -9.13 0.20
N LEU A 149 7.02 -10.14 1.01
CA LEU A 149 8.39 -10.44 1.40
C LEU A 149 9.27 -10.77 0.18
N SER A 150 8.75 -11.55 -0.77
CA SER A 150 9.43 -11.87 -2.03
C SER A 150 9.74 -10.62 -2.85
N ILE A 151 8.78 -9.72 -2.99
CA ILE A 151 8.96 -8.44 -3.71
C ILE A 151 10.04 -7.60 -3.01
N LEU A 152 9.91 -7.36 -1.69
CA LEU A 152 10.86 -6.53 -0.95
C LEU A 152 12.30 -7.08 -1.00
N ARG A 153 12.46 -8.41 -0.90
CA ARG A 153 13.76 -9.07 -1.04
C ARG A 153 14.35 -8.90 -2.45
N ARG A 154 13.54 -9.01 -3.51
CA ARG A 154 14.00 -8.90 -4.91
C ARG A 154 14.32 -7.49 -5.34
N MET A 155 13.52 -6.51 -4.90
CA MET A 155 13.86 -5.10 -5.08
C MET A 155 15.23 -4.79 -4.47
N ASN A 156 15.70 -5.61 -3.51
CA ASN A 156 16.89 -5.37 -2.70
C ASN A 156 16.90 -3.91 -2.24
N ALA A 157 15.72 -3.48 -1.79
CA ALA A 157 15.29 -2.12 -1.96
C ALA A 157 16.21 -1.16 -1.22
N SER A 158 16.33 0.03 -1.79
CA SER A 158 17.26 1.04 -1.31
C SER A 158 17.14 1.22 0.21
N THR A 159 18.28 1.19 0.91
CA THR A 159 18.36 1.60 2.33
C THR A 159 17.96 3.06 2.54
N GLN A 160 17.62 3.79 1.47
CA GLN A 160 17.09 5.15 1.48
C GLN A 160 15.56 5.22 1.63
N VAL A 161 14.82 4.11 1.65
CA VAL A 161 13.36 4.16 1.85
C VAL A 161 13.03 4.76 3.22
N GLU A 162 12.26 5.83 3.19
CA GLU A 162 11.85 6.65 4.33
C GLU A 162 10.36 6.48 4.66
N LYS A 163 9.55 6.17 3.63
CA LYS A 163 8.10 6.02 3.73
C LYS A 163 7.66 4.72 3.05
N MET A 164 6.98 3.86 3.79
CA MET A 164 6.49 2.58 3.28
C MET A 164 4.99 2.42 3.55
N GLU A 165 4.25 2.03 2.54
CA GLU A 165 2.88 1.53 2.66
C GLU A 165 2.81 0.11 2.14
N LEU A 166 2.24 -0.82 2.91
CA LEU A 166 2.01 -2.19 2.50
C LEU A 166 0.58 -2.62 2.80
N VAL A 167 -0.05 -3.22 1.80
CA VAL A 167 -1.36 -3.85 1.91
C VAL A 167 -1.20 -5.33 1.64
N TYR A 168 -1.54 -6.16 2.63
CA TYR A 168 -1.31 -7.59 2.53
C TYR A 168 -2.33 -8.42 3.32
N GLN A 169 -2.47 -9.67 2.90
CA GLN A 169 -3.21 -10.71 3.59
C GLN A 169 -2.22 -11.60 4.36
N ALA A 170 -2.49 -11.82 5.65
CA ALA A 170 -1.55 -12.50 6.51
C ALA A 170 -1.50 -14.02 6.27
N ASP A 171 -0.30 -14.52 5.94
CA ASP A 171 0.06 -15.93 5.91
C ASP A 171 1.23 -16.22 6.87
N ASP A 172 1.77 -17.44 6.83
CA ASP A 172 2.83 -17.92 7.73
C ASP A 172 4.14 -17.11 7.65
N ALA A 173 4.32 -16.27 6.62
CA ALA A 173 5.51 -15.45 6.45
C ALA A 173 5.38 -14.03 7.06
N GLU A 174 4.28 -13.70 7.74
CA GLU A 174 4.05 -12.35 8.33
C GLU A 174 5.20 -11.92 9.24
N ASP A 175 5.70 -12.81 10.10
CA ASP A 175 6.82 -12.48 10.99
C ASP A 175 8.13 -12.22 10.24
N ASP A 176 8.39 -12.98 9.17
CA ASP A 176 9.56 -12.80 8.32
C ASP A 176 9.48 -11.50 7.52
N LEU A 177 8.28 -11.13 7.06
CA LEU A 177 7.99 -9.85 6.43
C LEU A 177 8.31 -8.68 7.37
N LEU A 178 7.76 -8.69 8.59
CA LEU A 178 7.97 -7.63 9.56
C LEU A 178 9.44 -7.52 10.00
N ARG A 179 10.12 -8.65 10.20
CA ARG A 179 11.56 -8.68 10.52
C ARG A 179 12.41 -8.15 9.36
N HIS A 180 12.02 -8.48 8.12
CA HIS A 180 12.71 -7.96 6.95
C HIS A 180 12.54 -6.44 6.85
N ILE A 181 11.32 -5.91 7.04
CA ILE A 181 11.06 -4.45 7.00
C ILE A 181 11.93 -3.72 8.03
N THR A 182 11.91 -4.20 9.28
CA THR A 182 12.60 -3.55 10.40
C THR A 182 14.13 -3.59 10.27
N SER A 183 14.69 -4.55 9.55
CA SER A 183 16.13 -4.69 9.33
C SER A 183 16.64 -4.08 8.02
N ALA A 184 15.87 -4.17 6.93
CA ALA A 184 16.30 -3.72 5.61
C ALA A 184 16.13 -2.21 5.38
N TYR A 185 15.25 -1.55 6.11
CA TYR A 185 14.90 -0.13 5.92
C TYR A 185 15.24 0.74 7.13
N PRO A 186 16.53 0.96 7.44
CA PRO A 186 16.95 1.66 8.64
C PRO A 186 16.56 3.15 8.69
N LYS A 187 16.20 3.76 7.54
CA LYS A 187 15.77 5.16 7.44
C LYS A 187 14.25 5.35 7.48
N LEU A 188 13.49 4.27 7.62
CA LEU A 188 12.03 4.33 7.63
C LEU A 188 11.55 5.13 8.85
N TRP A 189 10.87 6.25 8.59
CA TRP A 189 10.27 7.08 9.64
C TRP A 189 8.73 7.10 9.57
N TRP A 190 8.15 6.67 8.45
CA TRP A 190 6.69 6.53 8.28
C TRP A 190 6.35 5.15 7.72
N ILE A 191 5.44 4.45 8.39
CA ILE A 191 4.89 3.18 7.90
C ILE A 191 3.37 3.17 7.96
N GLU A 192 2.74 2.68 6.90
CA GLU A 192 1.30 2.38 6.82
C GLU A 192 1.10 0.90 6.47
N LEU A 193 0.44 0.15 7.35
CA LEU A 193 0.13 -1.26 7.11
C LEU A 193 -1.39 -1.45 7.04
N HIS A 194 -1.86 -2.09 5.98
CA HIS A 194 -3.20 -2.66 5.91
C HIS A 194 -3.07 -4.18 5.91
N ARG A 195 -3.41 -4.79 7.03
CA ARG A 195 -3.24 -6.21 7.30
C ARG A 195 -4.61 -6.89 7.35
N TYR A 196 -4.88 -7.75 6.38
CA TYR A 196 -6.13 -8.51 6.26
C TYR A 196 -5.95 -9.97 6.66
N ARG A 197 -7.03 -10.62 7.13
CA ARG A 197 -6.99 -12.04 7.50
C ARG A 197 -7.16 -12.96 6.29
N THR A 198 -6.59 -14.16 6.38
CA THR A 198 -6.87 -15.27 5.45
C THR A 198 -8.14 -16.05 5.81
N ARG A 199 -8.53 -16.05 7.08
CA ARG A 199 -9.71 -16.76 7.58
C ARG A 199 -10.49 -15.86 8.54
N GLU A 200 -11.82 -15.96 8.51
CA GLU A 200 -12.72 -15.11 9.29
C GLU A 200 -12.55 -15.27 10.82
N ASP A 201 -12.04 -16.39 11.30
CA ASP A 201 -11.86 -16.71 12.72
C ASP A 201 -10.40 -16.52 13.19
N MET A 202 -9.50 -16.12 12.29
CA MET A 202 -8.09 -15.93 12.61
C MET A 202 -7.89 -14.82 13.65
N ALA A 203 -7.34 -15.18 14.80
CA ALA A 203 -6.89 -14.23 15.80
C ALA A 203 -5.76 -13.35 15.25
N VAL A 204 -5.77 -12.06 15.62
CA VAL A 204 -4.80 -11.10 15.08
C VAL A 204 -3.73 -10.75 16.11
N PRO A 205 -2.44 -11.03 15.82
CA PRO A 205 -1.35 -10.84 16.78
C PRO A 205 -0.86 -9.38 16.83
N TYR A 206 -1.76 -8.43 17.07
CA TYR A 206 -1.45 -6.99 17.00
C TYR A 206 -0.31 -6.54 17.94
N GLU A 207 -0.16 -7.17 19.11
CA GLU A 207 0.97 -6.88 20.00
C GLU A 207 2.31 -7.28 19.41
N GLN A 208 2.36 -8.41 18.70
CA GLN A 208 3.57 -8.90 18.04
C GLN A 208 3.97 -7.99 16.89
N ILE A 209 2.97 -7.58 16.08
CA ILE A 209 3.16 -6.57 15.02
C ILE A 209 3.75 -5.28 15.61
N ALA A 210 3.13 -4.77 16.68
CA ALA A 210 3.59 -3.56 17.37
C ALA A 210 5.01 -3.72 17.94
N LYS A 211 5.31 -4.85 18.60
CA LYS A 211 6.63 -5.14 19.17
C LYS A 211 7.71 -5.18 18.08
N GLN A 212 7.44 -5.80 16.94
CA GLN A 212 8.38 -5.84 15.81
C GLN A 212 8.63 -4.44 15.26
N LEU A 213 7.58 -3.68 14.94
CA LEU A 213 7.73 -2.32 14.40
C LEU A 213 8.42 -1.37 15.40
N ALA A 214 8.14 -1.51 16.70
CA ALA A 214 8.74 -0.69 17.75
C ALA A 214 10.24 -0.91 17.93
N THR A 215 10.84 -1.96 17.31
CA THR A 215 12.31 -2.10 17.24
C THR A 215 12.96 -0.99 16.42
N MET A 216 12.22 -0.33 15.53
CA MET A 216 12.70 0.76 14.68
C MET A 216 12.67 2.10 15.44
N ARG A 217 13.79 2.43 16.11
CA ARG A 217 13.87 3.62 16.97
C ARG A 217 13.63 4.97 16.28
N TRP A 218 13.76 5.04 14.96
CA TRP A 218 13.58 6.26 14.15
C TRP A 218 12.15 6.41 13.61
N LEU A 219 11.27 5.46 13.89
CA LEU A 219 9.90 5.49 13.41
C LEU A 219 9.12 6.61 14.11
N GLN A 220 8.62 7.55 13.32
CA GLN A 220 7.91 8.73 13.80
C GLN A 220 6.40 8.61 13.62
N ARG A 221 5.94 7.89 12.60
CA ARG A 221 4.52 7.77 12.29
C ARG A 221 4.18 6.34 11.91
N VAL A 222 3.15 5.82 12.54
CA VAL A 222 2.65 4.47 12.33
C VAL A 222 1.16 4.55 12.05
N ARG A 223 0.73 4.07 10.88
CA ARG A 223 -0.67 3.92 10.48
C ARG A 223 -0.99 2.45 10.35
N LEU A 224 -1.99 1.95 11.09
CA LEU A 224 -2.37 0.54 11.01
C LEU A 224 -3.87 0.41 10.73
N ASN A 225 -4.20 -0.26 9.64
CA ASN A 225 -5.49 -0.88 9.43
C ASN A 225 -5.34 -2.37 9.70
N ILE A 226 -5.92 -2.84 10.81
CA ILE A 226 -5.82 -4.22 11.26
C ILE A 226 -7.22 -4.82 11.23
N ASP A 227 -7.40 -5.84 10.40
CA ASP A 227 -8.66 -6.55 10.22
C ASP A 227 -8.90 -7.54 11.38
N PHE A 228 -9.70 -7.17 12.37
CA PHE A 228 -10.08 -8.01 13.52
C PHE A 228 -11.45 -8.70 13.33
N PRO A 229 -11.61 -9.97 13.76
CA PRO A 229 -12.89 -10.67 13.75
C PRO A 229 -13.98 -9.94 14.52
N GLU A 230 -13.63 -9.31 15.64
CA GLU A 230 -14.56 -8.58 16.50
C GLU A 230 -15.08 -7.29 15.85
N THR A 231 -14.38 -6.78 14.83
CA THR A 231 -14.70 -5.50 14.17
C THR A 231 -15.19 -5.63 12.74
N THR A 232 -15.11 -6.81 12.13
CA THR A 232 -15.67 -7.07 10.79
C THR A 232 -17.17 -7.32 10.78
N GLY A 233 -17.77 -7.12 9.61
CA GLY A 233 -19.21 -7.18 9.37
C GLY A 233 -19.80 -5.81 9.02
N SER A 234 -21.03 -5.83 8.50
CA SER A 234 -21.75 -4.61 8.12
C SER A 234 -21.71 -3.59 9.26
N ALA A 235 -21.47 -2.33 8.90
CA ALA A 235 -21.32 -1.24 9.85
C ALA A 235 -22.69 -0.81 10.44
N CYS A 236 -23.60 -1.73 10.83
CA CYS A 236 -24.95 -1.38 11.29
C CYS A 236 -25.69 -2.41 12.17
N ASP A 237 -25.03 -3.37 12.84
CA ASP A 237 -25.83 -4.46 13.43
C ASP A 237 -26.60 -4.08 14.73
N THR A 238 -26.05 -3.27 15.64
CA THR A 238 -26.75 -2.70 16.84
C THR A 238 -25.90 -1.64 17.56
N TYR A 239 -26.50 -0.82 18.45
CA TYR A 239 -25.76 0.06 19.38
C TYR A 239 -24.78 -0.71 20.28
N GLU A 240 -25.17 -1.92 20.72
CA GLU A 240 -24.32 -2.80 21.53
C GLU A 240 -23.09 -3.27 20.74
N ALA A 241 -23.28 -3.69 19.48
CA ALA A 241 -22.17 -4.06 18.59
C ALA A 241 -21.22 -2.89 18.36
N TRP A 242 -21.75 -1.68 18.13
CA TRP A 242 -20.94 -0.47 17.99
C TRP A 242 -20.15 -0.14 19.26
N THR A 243 -20.77 -0.27 20.43
CA THR A 243 -20.14 -0.03 21.74
C THR A 243 -19.01 -1.03 21.97
N ARG A 244 -19.25 -2.31 21.71
CA ARG A 244 -18.25 -3.39 21.82
C ARG A 244 -17.07 -3.17 20.86
N ARG A 245 -17.33 -2.87 19.59
CA ARG A 245 -16.29 -2.56 18.58
C ARG A 245 -15.46 -1.36 19.00
N THR A 246 -16.10 -0.29 19.49
CA THR A 246 -15.41 0.92 19.96
C THR A 246 -14.54 0.65 21.20
N ALA A 247 -15.05 -0.14 22.15
CA ALA A 247 -14.28 -0.56 23.33
C ALA A 247 -13.06 -1.42 22.96
N HIS A 248 -13.24 -2.39 22.06
CA HIS A 248 -12.14 -3.22 21.55
C HIS A 248 -11.08 -2.37 20.83
N PHE A 249 -11.51 -1.49 19.92
CA PHE A 249 -10.63 -0.56 19.21
C PHE A 249 -9.79 0.31 20.17
N ARG A 250 -10.42 0.89 21.19
CA ARG A 250 -9.72 1.67 22.22
C ARG A 250 -8.73 0.82 23.01
N LYS A 251 -9.12 -0.39 23.43
CA LYS A 251 -8.24 -1.33 24.14
C LYS A 251 -7.00 -1.66 23.32
N VAL A 252 -7.19 -2.06 22.06
CA VAL A 252 -6.09 -2.43 21.14
C VAL A 252 -5.18 -1.23 20.88
N GLY A 253 -5.74 -0.07 20.52
CA GLY A 253 -4.90 1.10 20.24
C GLY A 253 -4.13 1.61 21.45
N THR A 254 -4.71 1.51 22.65
CA THR A 254 -3.99 1.83 23.90
C THR A 254 -2.83 0.84 24.14
N ALA A 255 -3.05 -0.46 23.91
CA ALA A 255 -2.02 -1.48 24.07
C ALA A 255 -0.87 -1.30 23.06
N ILE A 256 -1.19 -1.06 21.78
CA ILE A 256 -0.19 -0.78 20.74
C ILE A 256 0.61 0.49 21.08
N MET A 257 -0.08 1.57 21.48
CA MET A 257 0.57 2.82 21.86
C MET A 257 1.51 2.62 23.07
N ALA A 258 1.12 1.82 24.06
CA ALA A 258 1.97 1.51 25.21
C ALA A 258 3.27 0.79 24.79
N ILE A 259 3.19 -0.16 23.85
CA ILE A 259 4.36 -0.85 23.29
C ILE A 259 5.29 0.15 22.59
N PHE A 260 4.75 1.00 21.70
CA PHE A 260 5.57 1.99 21.02
C PHE A 260 6.14 3.04 21.98
N HIS A 261 5.37 3.49 22.97
CA HIS A 261 5.85 4.47 23.94
C HIS A 261 7.05 3.94 24.73
N ALA A 262 7.05 2.65 25.07
CA ALA A 262 8.14 2.02 25.81
C ALA A 262 9.41 1.81 24.96
N ALA A 263 9.28 1.56 23.66
CA ALA A 263 10.40 1.07 22.82
C ALA A 263 10.80 1.98 21.66
N CYS A 264 9.95 2.93 21.24
CA CYS A 264 10.13 3.79 20.07
C CYS A 264 10.09 5.28 20.47
N PRO A 265 11.22 5.85 20.93
CA PRO A 265 11.25 7.19 21.53
C PRO A 265 10.93 8.31 20.53
N MET A 266 11.09 8.07 19.22
CA MET A 266 10.83 9.06 18.17
C MET A 266 9.38 9.06 17.69
N LEU A 267 8.51 8.19 18.23
CA LEU A 267 7.12 8.10 17.76
C LEU A 267 6.36 9.40 18.06
N LEU A 268 5.88 10.06 17.00
CA LEU A 268 5.06 11.27 17.06
C LEU A 268 3.56 10.95 17.01
N ALA A 269 3.17 9.92 16.26
CA ALA A 269 1.77 9.54 16.10
C ALA A 269 1.60 8.05 15.80
N LEU A 270 0.68 7.42 16.53
CA LEU A 270 0.04 6.17 16.14
C LEU A 270 -1.38 6.50 15.64
N GLU A 271 -1.72 6.05 14.45
CA GLU A 271 -3.06 6.21 13.88
C GLU A 271 -3.61 4.83 13.52
N LEU A 272 -4.81 4.51 14.00
CA LEU A 272 -5.49 3.27 13.66
C LEU A 272 -6.69 3.57 12.78
N LEU A 273 -6.87 2.80 11.71
CA LEU A 273 -8.03 2.94 10.85
C LEU A 273 -9.28 2.47 11.59
N ARG A 274 -10.28 3.33 11.65
CA ARG A 274 -11.59 3.06 12.25
C ARG A 274 -12.66 3.13 11.17
N HIS A 275 -13.55 2.14 11.17
CA HIS A 275 -14.74 2.15 10.33
C HIS A 275 -15.96 2.60 11.13
N ASN A 276 -16.79 3.43 10.53
CA ASN A 276 -18.09 3.85 11.06
C ASN A 276 -19.15 3.81 9.93
N SER A 277 -20.40 4.13 10.26
CA SER A 277 -21.49 4.12 9.29
C SER A 277 -21.33 5.13 8.13
N ARG A 278 -20.39 6.07 8.23
CA ARG A 278 -20.13 7.11 7.23
C ARG A 278 -18.87 6.85 6.39
N GLY A 279 -18.06 5.85 6.73
CA GLY A 279 -16.82 5.54 6.03
C GLY A 279 -15.71 5.02 6.93
N ALA A 280 -14.47 5.22 6.50
CA ALA A 280 -13.27 4.92 7.26
C ALA A 280 -12.53 6.22 7.61
N GLY A 281 -11.89 6.27 8.78
CA GLY A 281 -11.08 7.42 9.20
C GLY A 281 -9.97 7.02 10.16
N TRP A 282 -8.88 7.78 10.16
CA TRP A 282 -7.71 7.54 11.01
C TRP A 282 -7.90 8.14 12.40
N ALA A 283 -7.97 7.30 13.45
CA ALA A 283 -8.04 7.76 14.83
C ALA A 283 -6.64 7.84 15.44
N LYS A 284 -6.31 8.97 16.09
CA LYS A 284 -4.97 9.25 16.61
C LYS A 284 -4.86 8.85 18.09
N PHE A 285 -3.82 8.08 18.40
CA PHE A 285 -3.44 7.66 19.75
C PHE A 285 -2.16 8.37 20.17
N TYR A 286 -2.14 8.90 21.40
CA TYR A 286 -0.99 9.63 21.95
C TYR A 286 -0.58 9.05 23.30
N PRO A 287 0.72 9.07 23.66
CA PRO A 287 1.23 8.45 24.88
C PRO A 287 0.71 9.03 26.20
N ALA A 288 0.08 10.22 26.21
CA ALA A 288 -0.34 10.91 27.44
C ALA A 288 -1.70 11.63 27.34
N ARG A 289 -2.52 11.31 26.32
CA ARG A 289 -3.84 11.93 26.13
C ARG A 289 -4.87 10.85 25.81
N GLU A 290 -6.11 11.08 26.21
CA GLU A 290 -7.22 10.26 25.71
C GLU A 290 -7.19 10.25 24.17
N PRO A 291 -7.50 9.12 23.51
CA PRO A 291 -7.51 9.03 22.06
C PRO A 291 -8.40 10.12 21.47
N LEU A 292 -7.86 10.92 20.54
CA LEU A 292 -8.64 11.93 19.84
C LEU A 292 -9.45 11.22 18.74
N MET A 293 -10.70 10.89 19.08
CA MET A 293 -11.68 10.35 18.17
C MET A 293 -12.33 11.51 17.40
N LEU A 294 -11.58 12.17 16.52
CA LEU A 294 -12.14 13.18 15.64
C LEU A 294 -13.05 12.49 14.61
N ASP A 295 -14.31 12.92 14.55
CA ASP A 295 -15.15 12.66 13.39
C ASP A 295 -14.69 13.60 12.27
N ASN A 296 -14.22 13.00 11.17
CA ASN A 296 -13.83 13.62 9.90
C ASN A 296 -12.44 14.27 9.83
N GLU A 297 -11.40 13.46 9.63
CA GLU A 297 -10.39 13.79 8.62
C GLU A 297 -10.75 12.94 7.39
N LEU A 298 -11.64 13.48 6.53
CA LEU A 298 -11.86 12.97 5.18
C LEU A 298 -10.54 13.19 4.42
N GLU A 299 -9.76 12.13 4.19
CA GLU A 299 -8.67 12.19 3.21
C GLU A 299 -9.31 12.51 1.84
N ARG A 300 -8.95 13.68 1.30
CA ARG A 300 -9.15 14.06 -0.11
C ARG A 300 -7.93 13.63 -0.91
#